data_AF-A0A1I2H0K3-F1
#
_entry.id   AF-A0A1I2H0K3-F1
#
_cell.length_a   1.000
_cell.length_b   1.000
_cell.length_c   1.000
_cell.angle_alpha   90.00
_cell.angle_beta   90.00
_cell.angle_gamma   90.00
#
_symmetry.space_group_name_H-M   'P 1'
#
loop_
_entity.id
_entity.type
_entity.pdbx_description
1 polymer ?
#
loop_
_entity_poly.entity_id
_entity_poly.type
_entity_poly.pdbx_seq_one_letter_code
_entity_poly.pdbx_strand_id
1 'polypeptide(L)'
;MRQHLITYPKERQSNTGSSALQKLVALKDAYQATRYPNVPANFRPKPKYEDRTANGLTTCILDFVKFSGGFATRIQSQGQYRPGVGSRKGTYTYGTTRKGTADIHAVINGCHLSIEVKVGSDRMSEAQRQMQADIQKAGGHYYVARTFQDFYDWFTSQFSASPQA
;
A
#
# COMPACT_ATOMS: atom_id res chain seq x y z
N MET A 1 -8.35 -38.76 -50.95
CA MET A 1 -8.37 -38.75 -49.47
C MET A 1 -7.74 -37.45 -48.98
N ARG A 2 -8.56 -36.44 -48.64
CA ARG A 2 -8.08 -35.15 -48.09
C ARG A 2 -8.13 -35.25 -46.57
N GLN A 3 -6.97 -35.40 -45.93
CA GLN A 3 -6.86 -35.28 -44.48
C GLN A 3 -7.07 -33.80 -44.12
N HIS A 4 -8.22 -33.50 -43.50
CA HIS A 4 -8.46 -32.21 -42.86
C HIS A 4 -7.68 -32.18 -41.54
N LEU A 5 -6.65 -31.34 -41.48
CA LEU A 5 -6.01 -30.94 -40.23
C LEU A 5 -7.02 -30.13 -39.41
N ILE A 6 -7.60 -30.78 -38.40
CA ILE A 6 -8.32 -30.10 -37.32
C ILE A 6 -7.28 -29.26 -36.57
N THR A 7 -7.28 -27.97 -36.82
CA THR A 7 -6.46 -27.01 -36.08
C THR A 7 -7.16 -26.75 -34.75
N TYR A 8 -6.56 -27.22 -33.65
CA TYR A 8 -6.97 -26.84 -32.31
C TYR A 8 -6.81 -25.33 -32.16
N PRO A 9 -7.77 -24.62 -31.54
CA PRO A 9 -7.56 -23.22 -31.20
C PRO A 9 -6.33 -23.15 -30.31
N LYS A 10 -5.36 -22.31 -30.70
CA LYS A 10 -4.18 -22.01 -29.90
C LYS A 10 -4.70 -21.54 -28.55
N GLU A 11 -4.53 -22.35 -27.50
CA GLU A 11 -4.89 -21.96 -26.14
C GLU A 11 -4.29 -20.58 -25.90
N ARG A 12 -5.16 -19.62 -25.62
CA ARG A 12 -4.73 -18.30 -25.19
C ARG A 12 -4.12 -18.53 -23.82
N GLN A 13 -2.78 -18.60 -23.76
CA GLN A 13 -2.04 -18.64 -22.52
C GLN A 13 -2.59 -17.52 -21.63
N SER A 14 -3.41 -17.86 -20.65
CA SER A 14 -3.84 -16.92 -19.62
C SER A 14 -2.59 -16.67 -18.80
N ASN A 15 -2.03 -15.47 -18.94
CA ASN A 15 -0.89 -15.02 -18.16
C ASN A 15 -1.32 -14.97 -16.68
N THR A 16 -1.23 -16.10 -15.99
CA THR A 16 -1.78 -16.35 -14.64
C THR A 16 -0.78 -15.94 -13.57
N GLY A 17 -0.18 -14.76 -13.74
CA GLY A 17 0.38 -14.02 -12.62
C GLY A 17 -0.77 -13.41 -11.83
N SER A 18 -1.08 -13.94 -10.64
CA SER A 18 -2.11 -13.33 -9.78
C SER A 18 -1.74 -11.87 -9.50
N SER A 19 -2.67 -10.95 -9.76
CA SER A 19 -2.43 -9.52 -9.57
C SER A 19 -2.14 -9.21 -8.10
N ALA A 20 -1.30 -8.22 -7.80
CA ALA A 20 -1.00 -7.84 -6.42
C ALA A 20 -2.27 -7.62 -5.58
N LEU A 21 -3.31 -7.01 -6.17
CA LEU A 21 -4.61 -6.82 -5.50
C LEU A 21 -5.28 -8.14 -5.11
N GLN A 22 -5.20 -9.18 -5.93
CA GLN A 22 -5.71 -10.51 -5.57
C GLN A 22 -4.95 -11.11 -4.38
N LYS A 23 -3.61 -10.93 -4.36
CA LYS A 23 -2.78 -11.37 -3.23
C LYS A 23 -3.14 -10.63 -1.94
N LEU A 24 -3.39 -9.33 -2.02
CA LEU A 24 -3.87 -8.53 -0.89
C LEU A 24 -5.24 -9.00 -0.39
N VAL A 25 -6.17 -9.31 -1.29
CA VAL A 25 -7.49 -9.89 -0.94
C VAL A 25 -7.30 -11.21 -0.18
N ALA A 26 -6.44 -12.09 -0.68
CA ALA A 26 -6.15 -13.38 -0.03
C ALA A 26 -5.52 -13.19 1.37
N LEU A 27 -4.56 -12.27 1.51
CA LEU A 27 -3.95 -11.95 2.80
C LEU A 27 -4.97 -11.42 3.81
N LYS A 28 -5.89 -10.56 3.36
CA LYS A 28 -6.96 -10.05 4.22
C LYS A 28 -7.92 -11.14 4.67
N ASP A 29 -8.35 -12.04 3.78
CA ASP A 29 -9.24 -13.14 4.19
C ASP A 29 -8.54 -14.07 5.19
N ALA A 30 -7.27 -14.40 4.97
CA ALA A 30 -6.46 -15.19 5.92
C ALA A 30 -6.33 -14.49 7.29
N TYR A 31 -6.07 -13.19 7.30
CA TYR A 31 -6.02 -12.38 8.52
C TYR A 31 -7.38 -12.37 9.24
N GLN A 32 -8.49 -12.19 8.51
CA GLN A 32 -9.83 -12.19 9.08
C GLN A 32 -10.23 -13.57 9.62
N ALA A 33 -9.89 -14.65 8.93
CA ALA A 33 -10.11 -16.02 9.39
C ALA A 33 -9.39 -16.29 10.72
N THR A 34 -8.14 -15.82 10.84
CA THR A 34 -7.34 -15.94 12.06
C THR A 34 -7.92 -15.11 13.20
N ARG A 35 -8.34 -13.86 12.92
CA ARG A 35 -8.86 -12.95 13.94
C ARG A 35 -10.30 -13.29 14.37
N TYR A 36 -11.09 -13.88 13.49
CA TYR A 36 -12.49 -14.22 13.72
C TYR A 36 -12.75 -15.70 13.38
N PRO A 37 -12.17 -16.65 14.15
CA PRO A 37 -12.24 -18.08 13.83
C PRO A 37 -13.67 -18.64 13.85
N ASN A 38 -14.56 -18.03 14.63
CA ASN A 38 -15.96 -18.46 14.77
C ASN A 38 -16.88 -17.93 13.66
N VAL A 39 -16.37 -17.10 12.74
CA VAL A 39 -17.17 -16.54 11.64
C VAL A 39 -16.92 -17.36 10.37
N PRO A 40 -17.93 -18.07 9.83
CA PRO A 40 -17.75 -18.88 8.64
C PRO A 40 -17.39 -18.02 7.41
N ALA A 41 -16.65 -18.60 6.46
CA ALA A 41 -16.06 -17.87 5.34
C ALA A 41 -17.08 -17.11 4.48
N ASN A 42 -18.27 -17.68 4.28
CA ASN A 42 -19.36 -17.08 3.52
C ASN A 42 -20.00 -15.85 4.22
N PHE A 43 -19.79 -15.68 5.53
CA PHE A 43 -20.28 -14.53 6.29
C PHE A 43 -19.20 -13.45 6.52
N ARG A 44 -17.95 -13.68 6.09
CA ARG A 44 -16.90 -12.66 6.16
C ARG A 44 -17.05 -11.64 5.03
N PRO A 45 -16.95 -10.32 5.32
CA PRO A 45 -17.03 -9.30 4.29
C PRO A 45 -15.92 -9.46 3.24
N LYS A 46 -16.30 -9.63 1.97
CA LYS A 46 -15.33 -9.72 0.87
C LYS A 46 -14.66 -8.36 0.66
N PRO A 47 -13.33 -8.26 0.83
CA PRO A 47 -12.65 -6.99 0.64
C PRO A 47 -12.66 -6.58 -0.83
N LYS A 48 -12.82 -5.28 -1.07
CA LYS A 48 -12.66 -4.65 -2.37
C LYS A 48 -11.54 -3.64 -2.28
N TYR A 49 -10.56 -3.75 -3.17
CA TYR A 49 -9.44 -2.84 -3.25
C TYR A 49 -9.38 -2.21 -4.64
N GLU A 50 -8.96 -0.94 -4.67
CA GLU A 50 -8.62 -0.20 -5.87
C GLU A 50 -7.35 0.61 -5.59
N ASP A 51 -6.50 0.77 -6.59
CA ASP A 51 -5.23 1.50 -6.47
C ASP A 51 -5.13 2.68 -7.44
N ARG A 52 -6.21 3.00 -8.15
CA ARG A 52 -6.26 4.11 -9.12
C ARG A 52 -6.37 5.49 -8.45
N THR A 53 -6.79 5.53 -7.19
CA THR A 53 -6.90 6.75 -6.39
C THR A 53 -5.81 6.78 -5.34
N ALA A 54 -5.34 7.98 -4.94
CA ALA A 54 -4.31 8.09 -3.90
C ALA A 54 -4.76 7.45 -2.57
N ASN A 55 -6.02 7.63 -2.18
CA ASN A 55 -6.60 7.00 -0.99
C ASN A 55 -6.73 5.47 -1.14
N GLY A 56 -7.13 4.98 -2.32
CA GLY A 56 -7.19 3.55 -2.61
C GLY A 56 -5.82 2.89 -2.52
N LEU A 57 -4.82 3.46 -3.20
CA LEU A 57 -3.43 2.99 -3.17
C LEU A 57 -2.86 3.02 -1.75
N THR A 58 -3.08 4.13 -1.01
CA THR A 58 -2.70 4.24 0.41
C THR A 58 -3.28 3.09 1.23
N THR A 59 -4.58 2.81 1.06
CA THR A 59 -5.26 1.75 1.80
C THR A 59 -4.69 0.37 1.46
N CYS A 60 -4.41 0.11 0.17
CA CYS A 60 -3.80 -1.14 -0.25
C CYS A 60 -2.43 -1.36 0.42
N ILE A 61 -1.59 -0.33 0.46
CA ILE A 61 -0.25 -0.39 1.06
C ILE A 61 -0.33 -0.64 2.58
N LEU A 62 -1.16 0.13 3.29
CA LEU A 62 -1.34 0.00 4.74
C LEU A 62 -1.77 -1.41 5.12
N ASP A 63 -2.82 -1.92 4.46
CA ASP A 63 -3.36 -3.26 4.72
C ASP A 63 -2.35 -4.35 4.33
N PHE A 64 -1.64 -4.20 3.20
CA PHE A 64 -0.65 -5.18 2.79
C PHE A 64 0.50 -5.33 3.80
N VAL A 65 1.09 -4.23 4.25
CA VAL A 65 2.16 -4.27 5.24
C VAL A 65 1.65 -4.88 6.55
N LYS A 66 0.47 -4.46 7.01
CA LYS A 66 -0.16 -5.00 8.22
C LYS A 66 -0.39 -6.51 8.15
N PHE A 67 -0.97 -7.00 7.06
CA PHE A 67 -1.26 -8.43 6.90
C PHE A 67 -0.02 -9.26 6.58
N SER A 68 1.07 -8.61 6.18
CA SER A 68 2.40 -9.23 6.06
C SER A 68 3.17 -9.29 7.39
N GLY A 69 2.53 -8.93 8.51
CA GLY A 69 3.13 -8.96 9.86
C GLY A 69 3.88 -7.69 10.26
N GLY A 70 3.81 -6.63 9.45
CA GLY A 70 4.40 -5.34 9.75
C GLY A 70 3.47 -4.38 10.49
N PHE A 71 4.00 -3.22 10.84
CA PHE A 71 3.25 -2.06 11.28
C PHE A 71 3.18 -1.03 10.14
N ALA A 72 2.03 -0.37 9.96
CA ALA A 72 1.91 0.73 9.02
C ALA A 72 0.88 1.76 9.50
N THR A 73 1.17 3.04 9.28
CA THR A 73 0.29 4.16 9.62
C THR A 73 0.33 5.24 8.55
N ARG A 74 -0.81 5.90 8.35
CA ARG A 74 -0.92 7.08 7.49
C ARG A 74 -0.44 8.31 8.24
N ILE A 75 0.37 9.14 7.59
CA ILE A 75 0.80 10.42 8.13
C ILE A 75 -0.12 11.53 7.61
N GLN A 76 -0.46 12.47 8.50
CA GLN A 76 -1.12 13.72 8.15
C GLN A 76 -0.21 14.87 8.57
N SER A 77 0.12 15.76 7.64
CA SER A 77 0.97 16.93 7.90
C SER A 77 0.19 18.24 7.98
N GLN A 78 -1.13 18.18 7.84
CA GLN A 78 -1.99 19.36 7.83
C GLN A 78 -2.18 19.92 9.25
N GLY A 79 -2.28 21.25 9.37
CA GLY A 79 -2.70 21.89 10.61
C GLY A 79 -4.20 21.73 10.84
N GLN A 80 -4.63 21.95 12.08
CA GLN A 80 -6.02 21.80 12.50
C GLN A 80 -6.67 23.16 12.67
N TYR A 81 -7.80 23.38 11.99
CA TYR A 81 -8.68 24.50 12.29
C TYR A 81 -9.67 24.13 13.39
N ARG A 82 -9.77 24.98 14.41
CA ARG A 82 -10.76 24.86 15.49
C ARG A 82 -11.80 25.95 15.29
N PRO A 83 -13.05 25.61 14.92
CA PRO A 83 -14.09 26.61 14.72
C PRO A 83 -14.38 27.35 16.03
N GLY A 84 -14.66 28.64 15.95
CA GLY A 84 -15.05 29.44 17.11
C GLY A 84 -16.49 29.15 17.52
N VAL A 85 -16.83 29.44 18.77
CA VAL A 85 -18.18 29.29 19.32
C VAL A 85 -18.89 30.64 19.35
N GLY A 86 -20.11 30.70 18.81
CA GLY A 86 -20.90 31.92 18.70
C GLY A 86 -20.29 32.90 17.70
N SER A 87 -20.09 34.15 18.11
CA SER A 87 -19.48 35.22 17.31
C SER A 87 -17.93 35.23 17.34
N ARG A 88 -17.29 34.30 18.07
CA ARG A 88 -15.82 34.22 18.14
C ARG A 88 -15.25 33.66 16.83
N LYS A 89 -14.16 34.26 16.34
CA LYS A 89 -13.38 33.71 15.21
C LYS A 89 -12.71 32.39 15.60
N GLY A 90 -12.60 31.46 14.67
CA GLY A 90 -11.87 30.22 14.90
C GLY A 90 -10.35 30.42 14.95
N THR A 91 -9.64 29.39 15.40
CA THR A 91 -8.18 29.41 15.57
C THR A 91 -7.56 28.31 14.73
N TYR A 92 -6.54 28.66 13.95
CA TYR A 92 -5.74 27.68 13.21
C TYR A 92 -4.51 27.27 14.02
N THR A 93 -4.26 25.96 14.13
CA THR A 93 -3.06 25.40 14.74
C THR A 93 -2.22 24.78 13.65
N TYR A 94 -1.02 25.29 13.42
CA TYR A 94 -0.10 24.73 12.43
C TYR A 94 0.36 23.34 12.83
N GLY A 95 0.46 22.44 11.86
CA GLY A 95 1.05 21.12 12.06
C GLY A 95 2.56 21.23 12.33
N THR A 96 3.08 20.33 13.17
CA THR A 96 4.52 20.26 13.49
C THR A 96 5.26 19.22 12.66
N THR A 97 4.54 18.46 11.82
CA THR A 97 5.12 17.45 10.95
C THR A 97 6.16 18.07 10.02
N ARG A 98 7.32 17.42 9.91
CA ARG A 98 8.40 17.86 9.03
C ARG A 98 7.90 17.98 7.59
N LYS A 99 8.14 19.11 6.93
CA LYS A 99 7.78 19.32 5.53
C LYS A 99 8.43 18.24 4.65
N GLY A 100 7.64 17.63 3.77
CA GLY A 100 8.10 16.54 2.90
C GLY A 100 8.08 15.15 3.53
N THR A 101 7.53 14.99 4.75
CA THR A 101 7.27 13.66 5.32
C THR A 101 6.36 12.85 4.39
N ALA A 102 6.71 11.59 4.20
CA ALA A 102 5.98 10.67 3.32
C ALA A 102 4.56 10.37 3.83
N ASP A 103 3.67 9.98 2.93
CA ASP A 103 2.26 9.69 3.24
C ASP A 103 2.07 8.52 4.23
N ILE A 104 2.98 7.55 4.22
CA ILE A 104 2.90 6.33 5.04
C ILE A 104 4.25 6.07 5.71
N HIS A 105 4.20 5.77 7.00
CA HIS A 105 5.32 5.16 7.73
C HIS A 105 4.99 3.73 8.09
N ALA A 106 5.96 2.84 7.88
CA ALA A 106 5.81 1.41 8.11
C ALA A 106 7.08 0.82 8.72
N VAL A 107 6.93 -0.31 9.39
CA VAL A 107 8.02 -1.12 9.92
C VAL A 107 7.75 -2.59 9.56
N ILE A 108 8.74 -3.25 8.96
CA ILE A 108 8.73 -4.70 8.71
C ILE A 108 10.09 -5.28 9.10
N ASN A 109 10.11 -6.37 9.88
CA ASN A 109 11.33 -7.05 10.32
C ASN A 109 12.40 -6.11 10.95
N GLY A 110 11.96 -5.07 11.66
CA GLY A 110 12.85 -4.06 12.26
C GLY A 110 13.34 -2.97 11.31
N CYS A 111 13.04 -3.05 10.01
CA CYS A 111 13.38 -2.03 9.02
C CYS A 111 12.29 -0.96 8.94
N HIS A 112 12.67 0.32 8.97
CA HIS A 112 11.76 1.45 8.73
C HIS A 112 11.53 1.69 7.24
N LEU A 113 10.30 2.00 6.87
CA LEU A 113 9.85 2.30 5.52
C LEU A 113 9.08 3.62 5.52
N SER A 114 9.49 4.57 4.70
CA SER A 114 8.70 5.75 4.35
C SER A 114 8.21 5.61 2.91
N ILE A 115 6.90 5.63 2.72
CA ILE A 115 6.27 5.39 1.42
C ILE A 115 5.46 6.63 1.02
N GLU A 116 5.84 7.21 -0.11
CA GLU A 116 5.21 8.38 -0.72
C GLU A 116 4.29 7.93 -1.87
N VAL A 117 3.04 8.36 -1.86
CA VAL A 117 2.02 7.91 -2.82
C VAL A 117 1.87 8.95 -3.94
N LYS A 118 2.07 8.53 -5.19
CA LYS A 118 2.02 9.39 -6.38
C LYS A 118 1.22 8.76 -7.53
N VAL A 119 -0.04 9.13 -7.64
CA VAL A 119 -0.92 8.65 -8.72
C VAL A 119 -0.88 9.56 -9.95
N GLY A 120 -0.98 8.97 -11.15
CA GLY A 120 -1.07 9.71 -12.42
C GLY A 120 0.09 10.67 -12.68
N SER A 121 -0.23 11.94 -12.94
CA SER A 121 0.74 13.00 -13.23
C SER A 121 1.44 13.57 -11.97
N ASP A 122 1.08 13.14 -10.76
CA ASP A 122 1.70 13.65 -9.52
C ASP A 122 3.20 13.31 -9.45
N ARG A 123 3.99 14.25 -8.91
CA ARG A 123 5.46 14.21 -8.82
C ARG A 123 5.91 14.64 -7.43
N MET A 124 7.09 14.16 -7.03
CA MET A 124 7.69 14.59 -5.78
C MET A 124 8.17 16.04 -5.85
N SER A 125 7.87 16.78 -4.79
CA SER A 125 8.47 18.08 -4.50
C SER A 125 9.93 17.96 -4.09
N GLU A 126 10.67 19.08 -4.10
CA GLU A 126 12.05 19.15 -3.63
C GLU A 126 12.18 18.73 -2.15
N ALA A 127 11.26 19.18 -1.29
CA ALA A 127 11.26 18.82 0.13
C ALA A 127 11.09 17.30 0.35
N GLN A 128 10.29 16.63 -0.48
CA GLN A 128 10.12 15.17 -0.42
C GLN A 128 11.38 14.44 -0.90
N ARG A 129 12.11 14.99 -1.88
CA ARG A 129 13.40 14.43 -2.34
C ARG A 129 14.47 14.57 -1.25
N GLN A 130 14.48 15.68 -0.53
CA GLN A 130 15.37 15.84 0.62
C GLN A 130 15.02 14.86 1.75
N MET A 131 13.73 14.69 2.06
CA MET A 131 13.29 13.72 3.06
C MET A 131 13.72 12.29 2.68
N GLN A 132 13.58 11.93 1.40
CA GLN A 132 14.08 10.65 0.87
C GLN A 132 15.58 10.50 1.13
N ALA A 133 16.39 11.48 0.75
CA ALA A 133 17.84 11.44 0.94
C ALA A 133 18.21 11.28 2.42
N ASP A 134 17.54 12.00 3.32
CA ASP A 134 17.80 11.93 4.76
C ASP A 134 17.46 10.57 5.35
N ILE A 135 16.31 9.99 5.00
CA ILE A 135 15.88 8.67 5.47
C ILE A 135 16.85 7.59 4.99
N GLN A 136 17.21 7.63 3.71
CA GLN A 136 18.13 6.65 3.12
C GLN A 136 19.53 6.78 3.74
N LYS A 137 20.01 8.01 3.98
CA LYS A 137 21.27 8.26 4.69
C LYS A 137 21.26 7.69 6.12
N ALA A 138 20.11 7.71 6.79
CA ALA A 138 19.93 7.13 8.12
C ALA A 138 19.74 5.60 8.12
N GLY A 139 19.74 4.95 6.95
CA GLY A 139 19.55 3.50 6.81
C GLY A 139 18.09 3.05 6.72
N GLY A 140 17.13 3.98 6.62
CA GLY A 140 15.73 3.66 6.37
C GLY A 140 15.45 3.44 4.87
N HIS A 141 14.36 2.74 4.58
CA HIS A 141 13.89 2.55 3.21
C HIS A 141 12.92 3.67 2.82
N TYR A 142 13.05 4.16 1.59
CA TYR A 142 12.10 5.12 1.01
C TYR A 142 11.61 4.61 -0.34
N TYR A 143 10.29 4.63 -0.56
CA TYR A 143 9.69 4.17 -1.81
C TYR A 143 8.61 5.12 -2.31
N VAL A 144 8.56 5.35 -3.62
CA VAL A 144 7.52 6.17 -4.26
C VAL A 144 6.54 5.25 -4.97
N ALA A 145 5.40 5.02 -4.34
CA ALA A 145 4.37 4.12 -4.86
C ALA A 145 3.48 4.84 -5.89
N ARG A 146 3.47 4.33 -7.13
CA ARG A 146 2.58 4.81 -8.20
C ARG A 146 1.41 3.87 -8.50
N THR A 147 1.63 2.58 -8.32
CA THR A 147 0.62 1.54 -8.41
C THR A 147 0.82 0.57 -7.24
N PHE A 148 -0.20 -0.22 -6.93
CA PHE A 148 -0.04 -1.23 -5.89
C PHE A 148 0.83 -2.41 -6.36
N GLN A 149 0.81 -2.72 -7.66
CA GLN A 149 1.66 -3.76 -8.24
C GLN A 149 3.14 -3.45 -8.06
N ASP A 150 3.59 -2.23 -8.43
CA ASP A 150 5.00 -1.85 -8.31
C ASP A 150 5.48 -1.88 -6.85
N PHE A 151 4.62 -1.40 -5.93
CA PHE A 151 4.90 -1.45 -4.50
C PHE A 151 5.02 -2.89 -3.99
N TYR A 152 4.10 -3.77 -4.39
CA TYR A 152 4.12 -5.19 -4.02
C TYR A 152 5.41 -5.86 -4.49
N ASP A 153 5.82 -5.63 -5.74
CA ASP A 153 7.01 -6.24 -6.32
C ASP A 153 8.29 -5.74 -5.62
N TRP A 154 8.39 -4.43 -5.37
CA TRP A 154 9.48 -3.86 -4.58
C TRP A 154 9.52 -4.43 -3.16
N PHE A 155 8.39 -4.41 -2.45
CA PHE A 155 8.33 -4.88 -1.06
C PHE A 155 8.72 -6.35 -0.96
N THR A 156 8.19 -7.19 -1.86
CA THR A 156 8.50 -8.62 -1.89
C THR A 156 9.97 -8.84 -2.24
N SER A 157 10.53 -8.10 -3.19
CA SER A 157 11.96 -8.18 -3.51
C SER A 157 12.86 -7.82 -2.32
N GLN A 158 12.47 -6.85 -1.49
CA GLN A 158 13.31 -6.34 -0.41
C GLN A 158 13.15 -7.11 0.91
N PHE A 159 11.95 -7.59 1.21
CA PHE A 159 11.58 -8.06 2.55
C PHE A 159 11.06 -9.50 2.60
N SER A 160 11.09 -10.24 1.49
CA SER A 160 10.76 -11.67 1.52
C SER A 160 11.68 -12.39 2.50
N ALA A 161 11.07 -12.98 3.53
CA ALA A 161 11.74 -13.90 4.42
C ALA A 161 12.28 -15.07 3.59
N SER A 162 13.58 -15.38 3.74
CA SER A 162 14.01 -16.76 3.54
C SER A 162 13.05 -17.65 4.35
N PRO A 163 12.55 -18.78 3.80
CA PRO A 163 11.77 -19.72 4.61
C PRO A 163 12.63 -20.04 5.83
N GLN A 164 12.09 -19.77 7.03
CA GLN A 164 12.80 -20.06 8.26
C GLN A 164 13.25 -21.53 8.23
N ALA A 165 14.55 -21.72 8.45
CA ALA A 165 15.20 -23.02 8.62
C ALA A 165 14.70 -23.73 9.88
#